data_AF-A0A1G5R2R6-F1
#
_entry.id   AF-A0A1G5R2R6-F1
#
_cell.length_a   1.000
_cell.length_b   1.000
_cell.length_c   1.000
_cell.angle_alpha   90.00
_cell.angle_beta   90.00
_cell.angle_gamma   90.00
#
_symmetry.space_group_name_H-M   'P 1'
#
loop_
_entity.id
_entity.type
_entity.pdbx_description
1 polymer ?
#
loop_
_entity_poly.entity_id
_entity_poly.type
_entity_poly.pdbx_seq_one_letter_code
_entity_poly.pdbx_strand_id
1 'polypeptide(L)'
;MDNHRAALWCWLHHLQPGAKHGIFHIDAHYDAAATISDIEIDKLPDLSSVAFDDYLKISIPGWDGKPVSLIRWDNYLYLFEIVYRDTIAEYFVATHEIGTPPAETIHWEEIHMSKLPEMFGEFLDAYGGSGWLVNIDLDYFFSRQPEGIARIHSESYISAAFAAVKDALRSGRISCLTICLSPECCGGWGPAEELCYQLSDELGLEFRLPKNA
;
A
#
# COMPACT_ATOMS: atom_id res chain seq x y z
N MET A 1 6.75 0.31 13.84
CA MET A 1 7.47 -0.24 12.68
C MET A 1 6.63 0.14 11.50
N ASP A 2 7.21 0.88 10.57
CA ASP A 2 6.55 1.31 9.36
C ASP A 2 6.42 0.09 8.43
N ASN A 3 5.19 -0.39 8.26
CA ASN A 3 4.92 -1.63 7.54
C ASN A 3 4.66 -1.42 6.05
N HIS A 4 4.67 -0.18 5.55
CA HIS A 4 4.52 0.14 4.12
C HIS A 4 5.59 -0.52 3.29
N ARG A 5 6.86 -0.37 3.69
CA ARG A 5 7.96 -0.97 2.93
C ARG A 5 7.89 -2.50 2.91
N ALA A 6 7.21 -3.14 3.87
CA ALA A 6 7.04 -4.59 3.86
C ALA A 6 6.06 -5.04 2.76
N ALA A 7 5.19 -4.15 2.28
CA ALA A 7 4.23 -4.45 1.23
C ALA A 7 4.93 -4.90 -0.05
N LEU A 8 5.96 -4.18 -0.51
CA LEU A 8 6.74 -4.55 -1.69
C LEU A 8 7.31 -5.97 -1.57
N TRP A 9 7.92 -6.32 -0.43
CA TRP A 9 8.43 -7.68 -0.22
C TRP A 9 7.32 -8.73 -0.32
N CYS A 10 6.17 -8.48 0.32
CA CYS A 10 5.01 -9.36 0.26
C CYS A 10 4.53 -9.55 -1.18
N TRP A 11 4.43 -8.48 -1.96
CA TRP A 11 3.95 -8.53 -3.34
C TRP A 11 4.86 -9.40 -4.20
N LEU A 12 6.18 -9.17 -4.15
CA LEU A 12 7.16 -9.90 -4.96
C LEU A 12 7.15 -11.41 -4.71
N HIS A 13 6.67 -11.86 -3.54
CA HIS A 13 6.54 -13.27 -3.20
C HIS A 13 5.16 -13.87 -3.55
N HIS A 14 4.22 -13.06 -4.00
CA HIS A 14 2.89 -13.47 -4.49
C HIS A 14 2.70 -13.24 -6.00
N LEU A 15 3.61 -12.49 -6.64
CA LEU A 15 3.62 -12.33 -8.09
C LEU A 15 3.87 -13.66 -8.80
N GLN A 16 3.13 -13.90 -9.88
CA GLN A 16 3.34 -15.07 -10.72
C GLN A 16 4.43 -14.75 -11.77
N PRO A 17 5.48 -15.57 -11.93
CA PRO A 17 6.53 -15.30 -12.91
C PRO A 17 5.97 -15.12 -14.32
N GLY A 18 6.31 -14.00 -14.97
CA GLY A 18 5.89 -13.68 -16.34
C GLY A 18 4.43 -13.24 -16.48
N ALA A 19 3.67 -13.16 -15.40
CA ALA A 19 2.32 -12.64 -15.39
C ALA A 19 2.30 -11.12 -15.21
N LYS A 20 1.19 -10.51 -15.62
CA LYS A 20 0.89 -9.11 -15.31
C LYS A 20 -0.22 -9.00 -14.28
N HIS A 21 -0.12 -8.00 -13.43
CA HIS A 21 -1.00 -7.80 -12.27
C HIS A 21 -1.51 -6.37 -12.22
N GLY A 22 -2.69 -6.19 -11.64
CA GLY A 22 -3.19 -4.86 -11.30
C GLY A 22 -2.63 -4.40 -9.96
N ILE A 23 -2.36 -3.11 -9.81
CA ILE A 23 -2.06 -2.47 -8.53
C ILE A 23 -3.21 -1.54 -8.18
N PHE A 24 -3.67 -1.64 -6.94
CA PHE A 24 -4.60 -0.69 -6.37
C PHE A 24 -4.03 -0.16 -5.05
N HIS A 25 -3.63 1.10 -5.02
CA HIS A 25 -3.07 1.77 -3.84
C HIS A 25 -4.11 2.71 -3.22
N ILE A 26 -4.47 2.47 -1.96
CA ILE A 26 -5.41 3.30 -1.18
C ILE A 26 -4.66 3.81 0.03
N ASP A 27 -4.33 5.10 0.05
CA ASP A 27 -3.46 5.71 1.06
C ASP A 27 -3.62 7.23 0.98
N ALA A 28 -3.47 7.99 2.06
CA ALA A 28 -3.47 9.45 1.94
C ALA A 28 -2.35 9.96 1.01
N HIS A 29 -1.23 9.23 0.92
CA HIS A 29 -0.01 9.57 0.19
C HIS A 29 0.20 8.68 -1.04
N TYR A 30 0.96 9.18 -2.00
CA TYR A 30 1.33 8.41 -3.19
C TYR A 30 2.42 7.36 -2.96
N ASP A 31 3.28 7.53 -1.94
CA ASP A 31 4.45 6.67 -1.66
C ASP A 31 5.44 6.43 -2.82
N ALA A 32 5.41 7.30 -3.84
CA ALA A 32 6.22 7.19 -5.06
C ALA A 32 7.34 8.26 -5.14
N ALA A 33 7.94 8.65 -4.02
CA ALA A 33 9.04 9.60 -4.00
C ALA A 33 10.27 9.05 -4.75
N ALA A 34 10.65 9.71 -5.85
CA ALA A 34 11.80 9.39 -6.70
C ALA A 34 13.16 9.69 -6.02
N THR A 35 13.46 8.93 -4.96
CA THR A 35 14.59 9.15 -4.06
C THR A 35 15.63 8.04 -4.09
N ILE A 36 15.42 7.01 -4.91
CA ILE A 36 16.36 5.92 -5.16
C ILE A 36 16.97 6.15 -6.54
N SER A 37 18.30 6.21 -6.61
CA SER A 37 19.04 6.42 -7.87
C SER A 37 19.24 5.13 -8.66
N ASP A 38 19.44 5.24 -9.98
CA ASP A 38 19.79 4.10 -10.84
C ASP A 38 21.01 3.31 -10.31
N ILE A 39 22.01 4.01 -9.77
CA ILE A 39 23.20 3.39 -9.17
C ILE A 39 22.86 2.52 -7.95
N GLU A 40 21.86 2.91 -7.18
CA GLU A 40 21.38 2.13 -6.03
C GLU A 40 20.53 0.96 -6.49
N ILE A 41 19.67 1.17 -7.50
CA ILE A 41 18.85 0.12 -8.13
C ILE A 41 19.75 -0.99 -8.69
N ASP A 42 20.80 -0.63 -9.44
CA ASP A 42 21.75 -1.57 -10.04
C ASP A 42 22.49 -2.44 -9.01
N LYS A 43 22.52 -2.02 -7.74
CA LYS A 43 23.17 -2.74 -6.63
C LYS A 43 22.20 -3.55 -5.79
N LEU A 44 20.90 -3.44 -6.03
CA LEU A 44 19.91 -4.21 -5.28
C LEU A 44 20.11 -5.71 -5.56
N PRO A 45 19.96 -6.57 -4.53
CA PRO A 45 19.79 -7.99 -4.78
C PRO A 45 18.47 -8.21 -5.52
N ASP A 46 18.29 -9.41 -6.07
CA ASP A 46 16.97 -9.83 -6.55
C ASP A 46 15.98 -9.86 -5.37
N LEU A 47 15.13 -8.83 -5.30
CA LEU A 47 14.18 -8.63 -4.21
C LEU A 47 13.08 -9.71 -4.19
N SER A 48 12.88 -10.44 -5.29
CA SER A 48 11.95 -11.57 -5.33
C SER A 48 12.48 -12.82 -4.61
N SER A 49 13.77 -12.85 -4.29
CA SER A 49 14.46 -13.99 -3.68
C SER A 49 15.07 -13.71 -2.30
N VAL A 50 15.06 -12.45 -1.85
CA VAL A 50 15.67 -12.03 -0.60
C VAL A 50 14.81 -12.42 0.61
N ALA A 51 15.44 -12.92 1.68
CA ALA A 51 14.75 -13.17 2.93
C ALA A 51 14.24 -11.85 3.55
N PHE A 52 13.09 -11.91 4.24
CA PHE A 52 12.45 -10.71 4.81
C PHE A 52 13.37 -9.90 5.72
N ASP A 53 14.10 -10.54 6.63
CA ASP A 53 15.04 -9.85 7.53
C ASP A 53 16.18 -9.15 6.77
N ASP A 54 16.60 -9.70 5.64
CA ASP A 54 17.68 -9.13 4.83
C ASP A 54 17.17 -8.00 3.94
N TYR A 55 15.93 -8.12 3.44
CA TYR A 55 15.21 -7.02 2.79
C TYR A 55 15.15 -5.78 3.70
N LEU A 56 14.79 -5.96 4.98
CA LEU A 56 14.69 -4.86 5.95
C LEU A 56 16.04 -4.20 6.27
N LYS A 57 17.16 -4.85 6.00
CA LYS A 57 18.53 -4.34 6.23
C LYS A 57 19.12 -3.61 5.02
N ILE A 58 18.46 -3.62 3.86
CA ILE A 58 18.91 -2.89 2.67
C ILE A 58 18.97 -1.40 3.02
N SER A 59 20.18 -0.86 3.03
CA SER A 59 20.46 0.48 3.55
C SER A 59 21.59 1.16 2.78
N ILE A 60 21.61 2.49 2.85
CA ILE A 60 22.64 3.36 2.31
C ILE A 60 23.25 4.21 3.42
N PRO A 61 24.47 4.75 3.24
CA PRO A 61 25.05 5.70 4.18
C PRO A 61 24.19 6.96 4.30
N GLY A 62 23.72 7.27 5.51
CA GLY A 62 23.08 8.53 5.82
C GLY A 62 24.07 9.69 5.94
N TRP A 63 23.54 10.92 5.98
CA TRP A 63 24.34 12.14 6.07
C TRP A 63 25.20 12.24 7.34
N ASP A 64 24.76 11.60 8.43
CA ASP A 64 25.49 11.51 9.71
C ASP A 64 26.39 10.25 9.79
N GLY A 65 26.54 9.53 8.67
CA GLY A 65 27.29 8.29 8.57
C GLY A 65 26.56 7.06 9.11
N LYS A 66 25.35 7.20 9.67
CA LYS A 66 24.54 6.05 10.08
C LYS A 66 23.77 5.47 8.90
N PRO A 67 23.59 4.15 8.82
CA PRO A 67 22.81 3.55 7.75
C PRO A 67 21.34 4.01 7.84
N VAL A 68 20.81 4.44 6.72
CA VAL A 68 19.38 4.71 6.53
C VAL A 68 18.80 3.69 5.58
N SER A 69 17.55 3.27 5.80
CA SER A 69 16.86 2.36 4.90
C SER A 69 16.83 2.93 3.48
N LEU A 70 17.26 2.13 2.50
CA LEU A 70 17.18 2.52 1.10
C LEU A 70 15.72 2.52 0.63
N ILE A 71 15.03 1.44 0.94
CA ILE A 71 13.59 1.26 0.72
C ILE A 71 12.86 1.74 1.98
N ARG A 72 12.01 2.74 1.79
CA ARG A 72 11.28 3.49 2.81
C ARG A 72 9.79 3.50 2.47
N TRP A 73 8.99 3.97 3.40
CA TRP A 73 7.56 4.18 3.20
C TRP A 73 7.23 5.12 2.06
N ASP A 74 8.03 6.15 1.85
CA ASP A 74 7.75 7.18 0.85
C ASP A 74 8.23 6.81 -0.55
N ASN A 75 8.94 5.70 -0.76
CA ASN A 75 9.60 5.40 -2.04
C ASN A 75 9.52 3.96 -2.56
N TYR A 76 8.86 3.04 -1.83
CA TYR A 76 8.79 1.64 -2.25
C TYR A 76 7.95 1.45 -3.52
N LEU A 77 6.90 2.26 -3.74
CA LEU A 77 6.12 2.23 -4.97
C LEU A 77 6.94 2.72 -6.16
N TYR A 78 7.69 3.82 -6.00
CA TYR A 78 8.61 4.27 -7.04
C TYR A 78 9.60 3.17 -7.45
N LEU A 79 10.18 2.46 -6.47
CA LEU A 79 11.06 1.33 -6.78
C LEU A 79 10.34 0.24 -7.58
N PHE A 80 9.10 -0.07 -7.21
CA PHE A 80 8.28 -1.07 -7.89
C PHE A 80 7.99 -0.66 -9.34
N GLU A 81 7.59 0.59 -9.57
CA GLU A 81 7.28 1.17 -10.87
C GLU A 81 8.46 1.16 -11.84
N ILE A 82 9.68 1.35 -11.32
CA ILE A 82 10.89 1.38 -12.14
C ILE A 82 11.40 -0.02 -12.43
N VAL A 83 11.50 -0.89 -11.41
CA VAL A 83 12.13 -2.22 -11.55
C VAL A 83 11.17 -3.25 -12.14
N TYR A 84 9.89 -3.19 -11.79
CA TYR A 84 8.91 -4.21 -12.14
C TYR A 84 7.83 -3.71 -13.12
N ARG A 85 8.07 -2.58 -13.79
CA ARG A 85 7.11 -1.92 -14.71
C ARG A 85 6.38 -2.88 -15.65
N ASP A 86 7.12 -3.78 -16.28
CA ASP A 86 6.59 -4.67 -17.31
C ASP A 86 5.60 -5.71 -16.76
N THR A 87 5.56 -5.88 -15.43
CA THR A 87 4.61 -6.75 -14.71
C THR A 87 3.31 -6.03 -14.35
N ILE A 88 3.22 -4.73 -14.57
CA ILE A 88 2.05 -3.93 -14.19
C ILE A 88 1.10 -3.87 -15.40
N ALA A 89 -0.10 -4.41 -15.24
CA ALA A 89 -1.17 -4.34 -16.24
C ALA A 89 -1.98 -3.05 -16.09
N GLU A 90 -2.40 -2.77 -14.86
CA GLU A 90 -3.21 -1.60 -14.50
C GLU A 90 -2.67 -1.02 -13.20
N TYR A 91 -2.77 0.30 -13.05
CA TYR A 91 -2.35 0.99 -11.85
C TYR A 91 -3.37 2.05 -11.46
N PHE A 92 -4.11 1.76 -10.40
CA PHE A 92 -5.04 2.68 -9.79
C PHE A 92 -4.54 3.15 -8.44
N VAL A 93 -4.75 4.43 -8.17
CA VAL A 93 -4.47 5.04 -6.87
C VAL A 93 -5.72 5.76 -6.38
N ALA A 94 -5.96 5.74 -5.08
CA ALA A 94 -6.96 6.55 -4.41
C ALA A 94 -6.27 7.23 -3.24
N THR A 95 -6.00 8.53 -3.40
CA THR A 95 -5.18 9.29 -2.44
C THR A 95 -5.80 10.61 -2.02
N HIS A 96 -5.14 11.29 -1.08
CA HIS A 96 -5.39 12.69 -0.78
C HIS A 96 -4.52 13.63 -1.63
N GLU A 97 -3.91 13.10 -2.71
CA GLU A 97 -2.99 13.79 -3.60
C GLU A 97 -1.74 14.34 -2.87
N ILE A 98 -1.27 13.63 -1.83
CA ILE A 98 -0.13 14.03 -1.01
C ILE A 98 1.14 13.31 -1.46
N GLY A 99 2.23 14.06 -1.63
CA GLY A 99 3.55 13.52 -1.96
C GLY A 99 3.86 13.58 -3.45
N THR A 100 4.68 12.64 -3.92
CA THR A 100 5.10 12.56 -5.33
C THR A 100 4.24 11.54 -6.05
N PRO A 101 3.52 11.89 -7.13
CA PRO A 101 2.70 10.94 -7.87
C PRO A 101 3.54 9.85 -8.56
N PRO A 102 2.92 8.75 -9.00
CA PRO A 102 3.61 7.69 -9.73
C PRO A 102 4.40 8.20 -10.94
N ALA A 103 5.49 7.50 -11.27
CA ALA A 103 6.41 7.89 -12.33
C ALA A 103 5.70 8.07 -13.68
N GLU A 104 6.04 9.13 -14.41
CA GLU A 104 5.45 9.44 -15.75
C GLU A 104 5.64 8.31 -16.78
N THR A 105 6.56 7.39 -16.49
CA THR A 105 6.88 6.26 -17.34
C THR A 105 5.90 5.09 -17.25
N ILE A 106 4.92 5.15 -16.33
CA ILE A 106 3.85 4.18 -16.20
C ILE A 106 2.49 4.88 -16.36
N HIS A 107 1.53 4.20 -16.98
CA HIS A 107 0.16 4.69 -17.02
C HIS A 107 -0.52 4.37 -15.68
N TRP A 108 -1.17 5.38 -15.10
CA TRP A 108 -1.90 5.24 -13.84
C TRP A 108 -3.12 6.16 -13.84
N GLU A 109 -4.11 5.83 -12.99
CA GLU A 109 -5.34 6.61 -12.85
C GLU A 109 -5.64 6.91 -11.37
N GLU A 110 -5.95 8.17 -11.07
CA GLU A 110 -6.44 8.61 -9.76
C GLU A 110 -7.95 8.39 -9.67
N ILE A 111 -8.38 7.76 -8.57
CA ILE A 111 -9.78 7.61 -8.23
C ILE A 111 -10.12 8.59 -7.15
N HIS A 112 -10.97 9.55 -7.51
CA HIS A 112 -11.43 10.56 -6.58
C HIS A 112 -12.07 9.91 -5.34
N MET A 113 -11.72 10.42 -4.15
CA MET A 113 -12.11 9.80 -2.87
C MET A 113 -13.59 9.49 -2.74
N SER A 114 -14.47 10.37 -3.24
CA SER A 114 -15.93 10.19 -3.15
C SER A 114 -16.46 9.01 -3.98
N LYS A 115 -15.64 8.46 -4.88
CA LYS A 115 -15.99 7.41 -5.82
C LYS A 115 -15.37 6.06 -5.51
N LEU A 116 -14.42 5.99 -4.59
CA LEU A 116 -13.73 4.75 -4.25
C LEU A 116 -14.69 3.58 -3.95
N PRO A 117 -15.73 3.69 -3.09
CA PRO A 117 -16.58 2.54 -2.80
C PRO A 117 -17.42 2.07 -4.00
N GLU A 118 -17.74 2.96 -4.93
CA GLU A 118 -18.49 2.65 -6.16
C GLU A 118 -17.56 1.97 -7.18
N MET A 119 -16.38 2.55 -7.40
CA MET A 119 -15.47 2.15 -8.49
C MET A 119 -14.54 1.00 -8.12
N PHE A 120 -14.21 0.81 -6.84
CA PHE A 120 -13.23 -0.20 -6.41
C PHE A 120 -13.65 -1.61 -6.85
N GLY A 121 -14.88 -2.02 -6.52
CA GLY A 121 -15.38 -3.35 -6.92
C GLY A 121 -15.45 -3.51 -8.45
N GLU A 122 -15.95 -2.49 -9.15
CA GLU A 122 -16.08 -2.49 -10.61
C GLU A 122 -14.73 -2.61 -11.32
N PHE A 123 -13.70 -1.91 -10.84
CA PHE A 123 -12.37 -1.96 -11.43
C PHE A 123 -11.69 -3.30 -11.22
N LEU A 124 -11.85 -3.86 -10.01
CA LEU A 124 -11.34 -5.19 -9.73
C LEU A 124 -12.04 -6.27 -10.58
N ASP A 125 -13.28 -6.04 -11.04
CA ASP A 125 -14.03 -6.95 -11.93
C ASP A 125 -13.72 -6.73 -13.41
N ALA A 126 -13.60 -5.47 -13.84
CA ALA A 126 -13.41 -5.09 -15.23
C ALA A 126 -11.96 -5.33 -15.70
N TYR A 127 -11.00 -5.17 -14.80
CA TYR A 127 -9.59 -5.34 -15.07
C TYR A 127 -9.00 -6.33 -14.07
N GLY A 128 -7.86 -6.94 -14.39
CA GLY A 128 -7.22 -7.79 -13.40
C GLY A 128 -6.28 -8.87 -13.88
N GLY A 129 -5.80 -8.85 -15.13
CA GLY A 129 -4.72 -9.71 -15.60
C GLY A 129 -4.66 -11.10 -14.93
N SER A 130 -3.64 -11.32 -14.10
CA SER A 130 -3.46 -12.52 -13.26
C SER A 130 -3.72 -12.30 -11.76
N GLY A 131 -4.45 -11.23 -11.41
CA GLY A 131 -4.86 -10.85 -10.06
C GLY A 131 -4.35 -9.47 -9.64
N TRP A 132 -4.83 -9.00 -8.49
CA TRP A 132 -4.56 -7.68 -7.94
C TRP A 132 -3.65 -7.71 -6.73
N LEU A 133 -2.70 -6.77 -6.70
CA LEU A 133 -2.04 -6.29 -5.50
C LEU A 133 -2.86 -5.12 -4.97
N VAL A 134 -3.46 -5.28 -3.80
CA VAL A 134 -4.22 -4.22 -3.13
C VAL A 134 -3.46 -3.78 -1.89
N ASN A 135 -3.12 -2.49 -1.85
CA ASN A 135 -2.49 -1.85 -0.71
C ASN A 135 -3.47 -0.89 -0.07
N ILE A 136 -3.68 -1.01 1.24
CA ILE A 136 -4.55 -0.13 2.00
C ILE A 136 -3.76 0.42 3.18
N ASP A 137 -3.42 1.69 3.15
CA ASP A 137 -3.14 2.45 4.37
C ASP A 137 -4.44 2.97 4.97
N LEU A 138 -4.60 2.72 6.27
CA LEU A 138 -5.72 3.20 7.04
C LEU A 138 -5.74 4.71 7.16
N ASP A 139 -4.61 5.41 6.99
CA ASP A 139 -4.56 6.87 7.06
C ASP A 139 -5.38 7.58 5.99
N TYR A 140 -5.69 6.91 4.88
CA TYR A 140 -6.64 7.38 3.86
C TYR A 140 -7.99 7.76 4.47
N PHE A 141 -8.41 7.06 5.54
CA PHE A 141 -9.68 7.35 6.18
C PHE A 141 -9.61 8.49 7.21
N PHE A 142 -8.45 9.11 7.39
CA PHE A 142 -8.18 10.16 8.36
C PHE A 142 -7.65 11.43 7.71
N SER A 143 -7.84 12.57 8.38
CA SER A 143 -7.20 13.82 7.99
C SER A 143 -7.02 14.74 9.17
N ARG A 144 -6.12 15.72 9.02
CA ARG A 144 -5.89 16.74 10.03
C ARG A 144 -7.05 17.74 10.06
N GLN A 145 -7.73 17.79 11.19
CA GLN A 145 -8.77 18.75 11.55
C GLN A 145 -8.20 19.79 12.54
N PRO A 146 -8.90 20.91 12.80
CA PRO A 146 -8.45 21.92 13.76
C PRO A 146 -8.16 21.37 15.17
N GLU A 147 -8.93 20.37 15.61
CA GLU A 147 -8.85 19.75 16.94
C GLU A 147 -7.87 18.57 17.02
N GLY A 148 -7.35 18.10 15.88
CA GLY A 148 -6.49 16.91 15.79
C GLY A 148 -6.75 16.10 14.53
N ILE A 149 -6.16 14.91 14.45
CA ILE A 149 -6.44 13.98 13.34
C ILE A 149 -7.72 13.20 13.67
N ALA A 150 -8.62 13.08 12.70
CA ALA A 150 -9.88 12.38 12.86
C ALA A 150 -10.32 11.68 11.57
N ARG A 151 -11.22 10.69 11.70
CA ARG A 151 -11.87 10.03 10.55
C ARG A 151 -12.65 11.04 9.74
N ILE A 152 -12.53 11.01 8.41
CA ILE A 152 -13.19 11.95 7.50
C ILE A 152 -14.36 11.34 6.71
N HIS A 153 -14.44 10.01 6.68
CA HIS A 153 -15.50 9.29 5.95
C HIS A 153 -16.57 8.75 6.88
N SER A 154 -17.79 8.62 6.37
CA SER A 154 -18.89 8.03 7.12
C SER A 154 -18.69 6.53 7.30
N GLU A 155 -19.31 5.96 8.35
CA GLU A 155 -19.31 4.50 8.56
C GLU A 155 -19.88 3.74 7.35
N SER A 156 -20.87 4.31 6.64
CA SER A 156 -21.41 3.71 5.42
C SER A 156 -20.40 3.65 4.27
N TYR A 157 -19.56 4.67 4.14
CA TYR A 157 -18.49 4.71 3.14
C TYR A 157 -17.43 3.65 3.45
N ILE A 158 -16.95 3.62 4.70
CA ILE A 158 -15.92 2.69 5.16
C ILE A 158 -16.42 1.25 5.00
N SER A 159 -17.65 0.98 5.44
CA SER A 159 -18.26 -0.35 5.32
C SER A 159 -18.41 -0.79 3.86
N ALA A 160 -18.77 0.12 2.96
CA ALA A 160 -18.88 -0.20 1.54
C ALA A 160 -17.51 -0.50 0.91
N ALA A 161 -16.47 0.28 1.24
CA ALA A 161 -15.11 0.01 0.79
C ALA A 161 -14.61 -1.35 1.30
N PHE A 162 -14.78 -1.65 2.58
CA PHE A 162 -14.34 -2.91 3.19
C PHE A 162 -15.12 -4.13 2.67
N ALA A 163 -16.42 -3.98 2.42
CA ALA A 163 -17.22 -5.03 1.78
C ALA A 163 -16.71 -5.34 0.36
N ALA A 164 -16.33 -4.33 -0.41
CA ALA A 164 -15.74 -4.55 -1.74
C ALA A 164 -14.38 -5.26 -1.67
N VAL A 165 -13.52 -4.94 -0.68
CA VAL A 165 -12.27 -5.68 -0.42
C VAL A 165 -12.56 -7.14 -0.09
N LYS A 166 -13.54 -7.40 0.79
CA LYS A 166 -13.97 -8.75 1.18
C LYS A 166 -14.44 -9.57 -0.02
N ASP A 167 -15.30 -9.00 -0.85
CA ASP A 167 -15.84 -9.69 -2.02
C ASP A 167 -14.75 -10.00 -3.05
N ALA A 168 -13.81 -9.08 -3.24
CA ALA A 168 -12.66 -9.29 -4.12
C ALA A 168 -11.67 -10.34 -3.60
N LEU A 169 -11.40 -10.35 -2.28
CA LEU A 169 -10.62 -11.42 -1.65
C LEU A 169 -11.31 -12.79 -1.80
N ARG A 170 -12.60 -12.87 -1.48
CA ARG A 170 -13.37 -14.13 -1.54
C ARG A 170 -13.49 -14.71 -2.95
N SER A 171 -13.55 -13.85 -3.96
CA SER A 171 -13.58 -14.26 -5.36
C SER A 171 -12.20 -14.62 -5.93
N GLY A 172 -11.13 -14.46 -5.14
CA GLY A 172 -9.76 -14.77 -5.56
C GLY A 172 -9.16 -13.74 -6.52
N ARG A 173 -9.77 -12.56 -6.65
CA ARG A 173 -9.28 -11.47 -7.51
C ARG A 173 -8.06 -10.78 -6.91
N ILE A 174 -7.98 -10.70 -5.58
CA ILE A 174 -6.83 -10.13 -4.87
C ILE A 174 -5.81 -11.24 -4.61
N SER A 175 -4.65 -11.14 -5.26
CA SER A 175 -3.52 -12.05 -5.05
C SER A 175 -2.73 -11.73 -3.78
N CYS A 176 -2.67 -10.44 -3.42
CA CYS A 176 -2.02 -9.98 -2.21
C CYS A 176 -2.76 -8.75 -1.67
N LEU A 177 -3.20 -8.80 -0.41
CA LEU A 177 -3.71 -7.64 0.32
C LEU A 177 -2.67 -7.24 1.37
N THR A 178 -2.25 -5.98 1.35
CA THR A 178 -1.40 -5.38 2.37
C THR A 178 -2.16 -4.26 3.08
N ILE A 179 -2.06 -4.21 4.41
CA ILE A 179 -2.76 -3.24 5.26
C ILE A 179 -1.73 -2.50 6.13
N CYS A 180 -1.61 -1.19 5.97
CA CYS A 180 -0.75 -0.29 6.73
C CYS A 180 -1.56 0.47 7.79
N LEU A 181 -1.04 0.61 9.01
CA LEU A 181 -1.80 1.17 10.14
C LEU A 181 -1.57 2.66 10.36
N SER A 182 -0.37 3.17 10.08
CA SER A 182 0.01 4.59 10.17
C SER A 182 -0.57 5.35 11.38
N PRO A 183 -0.31 4.89 12.62
CA PRO A 183 -0.91 5.48 13.81
C PRO A 183 -0.61 6.98 13.96
N GLU A 184 0.55 7.44 13.54
CA GLU A 184 0.92 8.85 13.48
C GLU A 184 0.04 9.69 12.55
N CYS A 185 -0.52 9.07 11.50
CA CYS A 185 -1.44 9.69 10.54
C CYS A 185 -2.91 9.43 10.86
N CYS A 186 -3.20 8.55 11.83
CA CYS A 186 -4.56 8.23 12.28
C CYS A 186 -4.97 8.93 13.60
N GLY A 187 -4.08 9.73 14.21
CA GLY A 187 -4.33 10.36 15.52
C GLY A 187 -3.97 9.47 16.72
N GLY A 188 -3.16 8.44 16.50
CA GLY A 188 -2.62 7.53 17.49
C GLY A 188 -2.94 6.06 17.18
N TRP A 189 -2.38 5.16 18.00
CA TRP A 189 -2.61 3.72 17.90
C TRP A 189 -4.08 3.32 18.09
N GLY A 190 -4.80 3.96 19.02
CA GLY A 190 -6.20 3.62 19.29
C GLY A 190 -7.11 3.70 18.05
N PRO A 191 -7.18 4.85 17.36
CA PRO A 191 -7.98 4.98 16.14
C PRO A 191 -7.53 4.07 14.99
N ALA A 192 -6.22 3.89 14.80
CA ALA A 192 -5.66 2.98 13.78
C ALA A 192 -6.06 1.52 14.05
N GLU A 193 -5.91 1.07 15.31
CA GLU A 193 -6.31 -0.27 15.74
C GLU A 193 -7.81 -0.50 15.57
N GLU A 194 -8.64 0.48 15.96
CA GLU A 194 -10.09 0.39 15.83
C GLU A 194 -10.51 0.19 14.37
N LEU A 195 -9.92 0.95 13.44
CA LEU A 195 -10.23 0.80 12.02
C LEU A 195 -9.67 -0.51 11.44
N CYS A 196 -8.47 -0.91 11.87
CA CYS A 196 -7.88 -2.20 11.49
C CYS A 196 -8.75 -3.37 11.95
N TYR A 197 -9.32 -3.32 13.16
CA TYR A 197 -10.22 -4.35 13.68
C TYR A 197 -11.55 -4.34 12.95
N GLN A 198 -12.11 -3.17 12.63
CA GLN A 198 -13.30 -3.06 11.78
C GLN A 198 -13.08 -3.73 10.41
N LEU A 199 -11.95 -3.47 9.75
CA LEU A 199 -11.58 -4.15 8.51
C LEU A 199 -11.42 -5.67 8.72
N SER A 200 -10.65 -6.07 9.74
CA SER A 200 -10.39 -7.49 10.02
C SER A 200 -11.68 -8.28 10.29
N ASP A 201 -12.59 -7.70 11.07
CA ASP A 201 -13.87 -8.31 11.40
C ASP A 201 -14.76 -8.43 10.14
N GLU A 202 -14.78 -7.42 9.26
CA GLU A 202 -15.49 -7.49 7.97
C GLU A 202 -14.92 -8.61 7.09
N LEU A 203 -13.59 -8.73 7.01
CA LEU A 203 -12.89 -9.78 6.27
C LEU A 203 -13.03 -11.17 6.91
N GLY A 204 -13.49 -11.27 8.15
CA GLY A 204 -13.53 -12.52 8.92
C GLY A 204 -12.14 -13.02 9.32
N LEU A 205 -11.19 -12.13 9.50
CA LEU A 205 -9.82 -12.42 9.92
C LEU A 205 -9.69 -12.31 11.44
N GLU A 206 -9.14 -13.36 12.07
CA GLU A 206 -8.75 -13.31 13.49
C GLU A 206 -7.39 -12.60 13.65
N PHE A 207 -7.39 -11.28 13.48
CA PHE A 207 -6.19 -10.44 13.68
C PHE A 207 -6.38 -9.49 14.86
N ARG A 208 -5.42 -9.50 15.80
CA ARG A 208 -5.31 -8.53 16.89
C ARG A 208 -3.84 -8.22 17.12
N LEU A 209 -3.50 -6.95 17.36
CA LEU A 209 -2.13 -6.59 17.71
C LEU A 209 -1.75 -7.22 19.05
N PRO A 210 -0.46 -7.59 19.25
CA PRO A 210 0.01 -8.00 20.56
C PRO A 210 -0.28 -6.90 21.58
N LYS A 211 -0.83 -7.28 22.74
CA LYS A 211 -0.93 -6.32 23.85
C LYS A 211 0.49 -5.90 24.22
N ASN A 212 0.76 -4.59 24.23
CA ASN A 212 2.02 -4.04 24.71
C ASN A 212 2.34 -4.66 26.08
N ALA A 213 3.51 -5.31 26.18
CA ALA A 213 4.05 -5.84 27.43
C ALA A 213 4.63 -4.72 28.30
#